data_AF-A0AAW4V7R3-F1
#
_entry.id   AF-A0AAW4V7R3-F1
#
_cell.length_a   1.000
_cell.length_b   1.000
_cell.length_c   1.000
_cell.angle_alpha   90.00
_cell.angle_beta   90.00
_cell.angle_gamma   90.00
#
_symmetry.space_group_name_H-M   'P 1'
#
loop_
_entity.id
_entity.type
_entity.pdbx_description
1 polymer ?
#
loop_
_entity_poly.entity_id
_entity_poly.type
_entity_poly.pdbx_seq_one_letter_code
_entity_poly.pdbx_strand_id
1 'polypeptide(L)' 'MNKTYLFITALFVLIFMSCQSRKKNNAEKQNEIELVAEKQLVFPLDEQTYYLSKSMFQFEENGKEYLHFENIRGTERSV' A
#
# COMPACT_ATOMS: atom_id res chain seq x y z
N MET A 1 50.84 -11.66 -28.01
CA MET A 1 49.42 -11.29 -27.78
C MET A 1 49.24 -9.83 -28.16
N ASN A 2 48.35 -9.49 -29.11
CA ASN A 2 48.18 -8.07 -29.50
C ASN A 2 47.64 -7.26 -28.33
N LYS A 3 48.20 -6.07 -28.11
CA LYS A 3 47.83 -5.15 -27.02
C LYS A 3 46.33 -4.84 -26.98
N THR A 4 45.67 -4.86 -28.14
CA THR A 4 44.22 -4.71 -28.30
C THR A 4 43.43 -5.85 -27.67
N TYR A 5 43.86 -7.10 -27.84
CA TYR A 5 43.18 -8.26 -27.23
C TYR A 5 43.29 -8.21 -25.70
N LEU A 6 44.44 -7.77 -25.17
CA LEU A 6 44.63 -7.60 -23.73
C LEU A 6 43.69 -6.53 -23.14
N PHE A 7 43.47 -5.44 -23.88
CA PHE A 7 42.53 -4.39 -23.47
C PHE A 7 41.09 -4.86 -23.49
N ILE A 8 40.69 -5.60 -24.54
CA ILE A 8 39.33 -6.13 -24.66
C ILE A 8 39.06 -7.15 -23.54
N THR A 9 39.99 -8.07 -23.27
CA THR A 9 39.80 -9.06 -22.20
C THR A 9 39.76 -8.41 -20.82
N ALA A 10 40.59 -7.40 -20.56
CA ALA A 10 40.55 -6.63 -19.31
C ALA A 10 39.22 -5.89 -19.13
N LEU A 11 38.69 -5.28 -20.20
CA LEU A 11 37.41 -4.59 -20.17
C LEU A 11 36.24 -5.56 -19.87
N PHE A 12 36.25 -6.74 -20.51
CA PHE A 12 35.24 -7.77 -20.24
C PHE A 12 35.25 -8.22 -18.78
N VAL A 13 36.42 -8.48 -18.20
CA VAL A 13 36.55 -8.88 -16.78
C VAL A 13 35.99 -7.80 -15.84
N LEU A 14 36.25 -6.52 -16.11
CA LEU A 14 35.73 -5.41 -15.31
C LEU A 14 34.20 -5.29 -15.38
N ILE A 15 33.61 -5.51 -16.55
CA ILE A 15 32.15 -5.52 -16.73
C ILE A 15 31.52 -6.67 -15.93
N PHE A 16 32.09 -7.87 -16.01
CA PHE A 16 31.57 -9.04 -15.28
C PHE A 16 31.64 -8.88 -13.75
N MET A 17 32.69 -8.25 -13.22
CA MET A 17 32.82 -7.98 -11.78
C MET A 17 31.85 -6.89 -11.28
N SER A 18 31.47 -5.95 -12.14
CA SER A 18 30.53 -4.86 -11.80
C SER A 18 29.07 -5.33 -11.71
N CYS A 19 28.73 -6.47 -12.33
CA CYS A 19 27.38 -7.01 -12.40
C CYS A 19 26.99 -7.91 -11.21
N GLN A 20 27.78 -7.96 -10.13
CA GLN A 20 27.34 -8.57 -8.87
C GLN A 20 26.30 -7.68 -8.18
N SER A 21 25.11 -7.57 -8.78
CA SER A 21 23.92 -7.13 -8.08
C SER A 21 23.67 -8.12 -6.95
N ARG A 22 24.08 -7.75 -5.73
CA ARG A 22 23.58 -8.42 -4.52
C ARG A 22 22.06 -8.36 -4.64
N LYS A 23 21.42 -9.50 -4.88
CA LYS A 23 19.97 -9.64 -4.70
C LYS A 23 19.74 -9.33 -3.24
N LYS A 24 19.38 -8.08 -2.95
CA LYS A 24 18.92 -7.68 -1.63
C LYS A 24 17.57 -8.38 -1.48
N ASN A 25 17.54 -9.39 -0.64
CA ASN A 25 16.36 -10.17 -0.32
C ASN A 25 15.39 -9.22 0.38
N ASN A 26 14.59 -8.50 -0.41
CA ASN A 26 13.60 -7.54 0.08
C ASN A 26 12.52 -8.21 0.95
N ALA A 27 12.51 -9.55 1.03
CA ALA A 27 11.61 -10.33 1.88
C ALA A 27 11.75 -9.99 3.38
N GLU A 28 12.95 -9.66 3.86
CA GLU A 28 13.17 -9.28 5.27
C GLU A 28 12.55 -7.91 5.61
N LYS A 29 12.36 -7.06 4.59
CA LYS A 29 11.83 -5.70 4.75
C LYS A 29 10.31 -5.58 4.54
N GLN A 30 9.65 -6.66 4.13
CA GLN A 30 8.22 -6.66 3.81
C GLN A 30 7.32 -6.85 5.05
N ASN A 31 7.88 -7.39 6.15
CA ASN A 31 7.14 -7.73 7.36
C ASN A 31 7.52 -6.83 8.55
N GLU A 32 7.94 -5.59 8.31
CA GLU A 32 8.34 -4.67 9.40
C GLU A 32 7.14 -4.22 10.26
N ILE A 33 5.91 -4.30 9.74
CA ILE A 33 4.70 -3.85 10.41
C ILE A 33 3.60 -4.90 10.26
N GLU A 34 2.99 -5.27 11.37
CA GLU A 34 1.78 -6.10 11.43
C GLU A 34 0.61 -5.27 11.96
N LEU A 35 -0.56 -5.34 11.31
CA LEU A 35 -1.76 -4.67 11.78
C LEU A 35 -2.43 -5.53 12.87
N VAL A 36 -2.45 -5.01 14.09
CA VAL A 36 -3.14 -5.64 15.22
C VAL A 36 -4.36 -4.81 15.57
N ALA A 37 -5.52 -5.46 15.70
CA ALA A 37 -6.74 -4.80 16.13
C ALA A 37 -6.60 -4.33 17.60
N GLU A 38 -6.70 -3.03 17.84
CA GLU A 38 -6.57 -2.45 19.19
C GLU A 38 -7.93 -2.27 19.87
N LYS A 39 -8.86 -1.58 19.19
CA LYS A 39 -10.15 -1.16 19.73
C LYS A 39 -11.25 -1.32 18.69
N GLN A 40 -12.49 -1.43 19.17
CA GLN A 40 -13.67 -1.50 18.34
C GLN A 40 -14.58 -0.30 18.61
N LEU A 41 -15.08 0.31 17.53
CA LEU A 41 -16.16 1.30 17.59
C LEU A 41 -17.47 0.61 17.19
N VAL A 42 -18.52 0.81 17.99
CA VAL A 42 -19.85 0.23 17.75
C VAL A 42 -20.87 1.36 17.80
N PHE A 43 -21.61 1.52 16.70
CA PHE A 43 -22.67 2.52 16.57
C PHE A 43 -24.03 1.81 16.64
N PRO A 44 -24.87 2.08 17.66
CA PRO A 44 -26.23 1.57 17.66
C PRO A 44 -27.02 2.24 16.54
N LEU A 45 -27.75 1.45 15.77
CA LEU A 45 -28.57 1.92 14.65
C LEU A 45 -30.05 1.73 14.97
N ASP A 46 -30.86 2.65 14.46
CA ASP A 46 -32.32 2.55 14.45
C ASP A 46 -32.83 2.10 13.07
N GLU A 47 -34.15 1.97 12.93
CA GLU A 47 -34.78 1.61 11.65
C GLU A 47 -34.59 2.68 10.56
N GLN A 48 -34.17 3.89 10.91
CA GLN A 48 -33.97 4.99 9.97
C GLN A 48 -32.62 4.88 9.26
N THR A 49 -31.62 4.29 9.92
CA THR A 49 -30.24 4.23 9.45
C THR A 49 -29.86 2.84 8.96
N TYR A 50 -29.66 2.69 7.66
CA TYR A 50 -29.16 1.43 7.10
C TYR A 50 -27.67 1.28 7.38
N TYR A 51 -27.23 0.08 7.79
CA TYR A 51 -25.86 -0.17 8.24
C TYR A 51 -24.79 -0.03 7.13
N LEU A 52 -25.21 -0.02 5.86
CA LEU A 52 -24.32 0.08 4.70
C LEU A 52 -24.41 1.48 4.10
N SER A 53 -23.26 2.10 3.89
CA SER A 53 -23.09 3.31 3.09
C SER A 53 -22.14 3.04 1.93
N LYS A 54 -22.43 3.65 0.77
CA LYS A 54 -21.51 3.68 -0.39
C LYS A 54 -20.53 4.85 -0.33
N SER A 55 -20.79 5.84 0.53
CA SER A 55 -19.96 7.03 0.72
C SER A 55 -19.72 7.26 2.21
N MET A 56 -18.51 6.90 2.64
CA MET A 56 -18.05 6.92 4.03
C MET A 56 -16.68 7.59 4.06
N PHE A 57 -16.52 8.64 4.86
CA PHE A 57 -15.22 9.28 5.05
C PHE A 57 -15.10 9.93 6.42
N GLN A 58 -13.90 9.87 6.98
CA GLN A 58 -13.56 10.58 8.22
C GLN A 58 -13.25 12.04 7.91
N PHE A 59 -13.70 12.95 8.77
CA PHE A 59 -13.35 14.37 8.70
C PHE A 59 -13.20 14.95 10.11
N GLU A 60 -12.58 16.11 10.20
CA GLU A 60 -12.45 16.87 11.45
C GLU A 60 -13.30 18.13 11.37
N GLU A 61 -14.04 18.41 12.44
CA GLU A 61 -14.78 19.65 12.59
C GLU A 61 -14.70 20.11 14.05
N ASN A 62 -14.37 21.38 14.28
CA ASN A 62 -14.25 21.94 15.64
C ASN A 62 -13.33 21.13 16.59
N GLY A 63 -12.23 20.57 16.07
CA GLY A 63 -11.27 19.78 16.85
C GLY A 63 -11.76 18.38 17.26
N LYS A 64 -12.83 17.89 16.63
CA LYS A 64 -13.37 16.54 16.85
C LYS A 64 -13.41 15.78 15.53
N GLU A 65 -13.11 14.48 15.60
CA GLU A 65 -13.25 13.58 14.47
C GLU A 65 -14.69 13.10 14.32
N TYR A 66 -15.15 13.02 13.08
CA TYR A 66 -16.48 12.57 12.71
C TYR A 66 -16.38 11.60 11.54
N LEU A 67 -17.36 10.72 11.46
CA LEU A 67 -17.56 9.83 10.32
C LEU A 67 -18.76 10.34 9.52
N HIS A 68 -18.51 10.91 8.34
CA HIS A 68 -19.59 11.13 7.40
C HIS A 68 -20.10 9.79 6.92
N PHE A 69 -21.41 9.61 6.97
CA PHE A 69 -22.08 8.38 6.57
C PHE A 69 -23.28 8.71 5.70
N GLU A 70 -23.13 8.48 4.39
CA GLU A 70 -24.24 8.63 3.43
C GLU A 70 -25.29 7.51 3.63
N ASN A 71 -26.39 7.86 4.28
CA ASN A 71 -27.52 6.95 4.50
C ASN A 71 -28.51 6.99 3.32
N ILE A 72 -28.05 6.57 2.13
CA ILE A 72 -28.95 6.29 1.01
C ILE A 72 -29.37 4.82 1.12
N ARG A 73 -30.61 4.58 1.54
CA ARG A 73 -31.22 3.25 1.43
C ARG A 73 -31.05 2.77 -0.01
N GLY A 74 -30.68 1.51 -0.19
CA GLY A 74 -30.56 0.86 -1.50
C GLY A 74 -31.88 0.75 -2.26
N THR A 75 -32.64 1.84 -2.42
CA THR A 75 -33.51 2.00 -3.56
C THR A 75 -32.59 2.11 -4.76
N GLU A 76 -32.37 0.98 -5.42
CA GLU A 76 -31.95 0.95 -6.81
C GLU A 76 -32.81 1.96 -7.59
N ARG A 77 -32.25 3.15 -7.85
CA ARG A 77 -32.50 3.82 -9.11
C ARG A 77 -31.43 3.31 -10.07
N SER A 78 -31.57 2.05 -10.46
CA SER A 78 -31.10 1.61 -11.77
C SER A 78 -32.00 2.34 -12.77
N VAL A 79 -31.45 3.38 -13.40
CA VAL A 79 -32.00 3.97 -14.63
C VAL A 79 -31.30 3.29 -15.79
#